data_AF-A0A526VAH0-F1
#
_entry.id   AF-A0A526VAH0-F1
#
_cell.length_a   1.000
_cell.length_b   1.000
_cell.length_c   1.000
_cell.angle_alpha   90.00
_cell.angle_beta   90.00
_cell.angle_gamma   90.00
#
_symmetry.space_group_name_H-M   'P 1'
#
loop_
_entity.id
_entity.type
_entity.pdbx_description
1 polymer ?
#
loop_
_entity_poly.entity_id
_entity_poly.type
_entity_poly.pdbx_seq_one_letter_code
_entity_poly.pdbx_strand_id
1 'polypeptide(L)'
;MAVYTDVAEGELGAFLKHYPVGDLLSYKGIAEGTENSNFLLHTSSGSYILTLYEKRVEKADLPFFLGLMDLPKGIIHADLFPDNVFFLGEKLSGLIDFYFACDDLYAYDVATCLNAWCFEKDFSFNLTKGKALLAGYQSVRPLSDQEQTALPVLARGSALRFMLTRLYDWLTVPDGGLVMKRDPTEYIRRMRFHRAIKSPSEYGLA
;
A
#
# COMPACT_ATOMS: atom_id res chain seq x y z
N MET A 1 18.17 8.52 18.63
CA MET A 1 19.38 7.71 18.34
C MET A 1 18.90 6.51 17.54
N ALA A 2 19.12 6.48 16.23
CA ALA A 2 18.62 5.41 15.35
C ALA A 2 19.72 4.84 14.44
N VAL A 3 20.94 4.75 14.97
CA VAL A 3 21.97 3.86 14.42
C VAL A 3 22.19 2.83 15.52
N TYR A 4 21.64 1.64 15.33
CA TYR A 4 21.70 0.54 16.29
C TYR A 4 22.96 -0.32 16.08
N THR A 5 23.40 -0.43 14.83
CA THR A 5 24.62 -1.13 14.44
C THR A 5 25.57 -0.12 13.79
N ASP A 6 26.76 0.06 14.37
CA ASP A 6 27.85 0.81 13.75
C ASP A 6 28.55 -0.09 12.72
N VAL A 7 28.87 0.45 11.54
CA VAL A 7 29.52 -0.29 10.45
C VAL A 7 30.89 0.33 10.22
N ALA A 8 31.95 -0.47 10.33
CA ALA A 8 33.30 0.02 10.10
C ALA A 8 33.52 0.37 8.62
N GLU A 9 34.22 1.46 8.35
CA GLU A 9 34.50 1.95 6.98
C GLU A 9 35.10 0.86 6.08
N GLY A 10 36.03 0.06 6.60
CA GLY A 10 36.66 -1.04 5.86
C GLY A 10 35.69 -2.17 5.48
N GLU A 11 34.75 -2.50 6.37
CA GLU A 11 33.72 -3.52 6.11
C GLU A 11 32.70 -3.01 5.09
N LEU A 12 32.27 -1.75 5.23
CA LEU A 12 31.37 -1.10 4.29
C LEU A 12 32.00 -1.01 2.89
N GLY A 13 33.25 -0.57 2.81
CA GLY A 13 33.99 -0.52 1.55
C GLY A 13 34.12 -1.89 0.88
N ALA A 14 34.39 -2.95 1.66
CA ALA A 14 34.42 -4.32 1.14
C ALA A 14 33.05 -4.79 0.64
N PHE A 15 31.97 -4.50 1.38
CA PHE A 15 30.61 -4.84 0.99
C PHE A 15 30.18 -4.17 -0.32
N LEU A 16 30.50 -2.88 -0.49
CA LEU A 16 30.09 -2.11 -1.68
C LEU A 16 30.75 -2.60 -2.97
N LYS A 17 31.88 -3.32 -2.91
CA LYS A 17 32.51 -3.96 -4.09
C LYS A 17 31.61 -4.98 -4.79
N HIS A 18 30.58 -5.47 -4.11
CA HIS A 18 29.61 -6.40 -4.69
C HIS A 18 28.53 -5.70 -5.53
N TYR A 19 28.52 -4.36 -5.58
CA TYR A 19 27.50 -3.57 -6.26
C TYR A 19 28.13 -2.57 -7.23
N PRO A 20 27.45 -2.20 -8.32
CA PRO A 20 27.94 -1.24 -9.30
C PRO A 20 27.73 0.22 -8.80
N VAL A 21 28.30 0.54 -7.64
CA VAL A 21 28.15 1.85 -6.95
C VAL A 21 29.49 2.57 -6.76
N GLY A 22 30.57 2.06 -7.36
CA GLY A 22 31.90 2.65 -7.25
C GLY A 22 32.51 2.63 -5.84
N ASP A 23 33.62 3.35 -5.67
CA ASP A 23 34.33 3.43 -4.38
C ASP A 23 33.61 4.34 -3.38
N LEU A 24 33.60 3.92 -2.11
CA LEU A 24 33.09 4.72 -0.98
C LEU A 24 33.99 5.94 -0.75
N LEU A 25 33.39 7.13 -0.72
CA LEU A 25 34.08 8.39 -0.43
C LEU A 25 33.77 8.88 0.99
N SER A 26 32.51 8.75 1.42
CA SER A 26 32.08 9.03 2.79
C SER A 26 30.73 8.38 3.09
N TYR A 27 30.41 8.22 4.37
CA TYR A 27 29.10 7.78 4.81
C TYR A 27 28.69 8.49 6.10
N LYS A 28 27.38 8.62 6.31
CA LYS A 28 26.81 9.23 7.52
C LYS A 28 25.56 8.48 7.95
N GLY A 29 25.52 8.07 9.22
CA GLY A 29 24.32 7.52 9.83
C GLY A 29 23.18 8.54 9.88
N ILE A 30 21.98 8.10 9.50
CA ILE A 30 20.75 8.88 9.57
C ILE A 30 20.09 8.56 10.91
N ALA A 31 20.04 9.54 11.81
CA ALA A 31 19.53 9.35 13.17
C ALA A 31 17.99 9.33 13.27
N GLU A 32 17.30 9.46 12.13
CA GLU A 32 15.85 9.38 12.00
C GLU A 32 15.46 7.96 11.55
N GLY A 33 14.85 7.22 12.47
CA GLY A 33 14.43 5.84 12.26
C GLY A 33 13.92 5.25 13.57
N THR A 34 12.96 4.35 13.50
CA THR A 34 12.40 3.68 14.69
C THR A 34 12.97 2.29 14.91
N GLU A 35 13.47 1.63 13.85
CA GLU A 35 13.84 0.20 13.88
C GLU A 35 15.07 -0.21 13.07
N ASN A 36 15.41 0.48 11.98
CA ASN A 36 16.54 0.11 11.10
C ASN A 36 17.68 1.13 11.18
N SER A 37 18.92 0.70 10.98
CA SER A 37 20.05 1.61 10.80
C SER A 37 20.13 2.04 9.34
N ASN A 38 20.01 3.34 9.09
CA ASN A 38 20.11 3.90 7.75
C ASN A 38 21.38 4.74 7.62
N PHE A 39 22.06 4.63 6.49
CA PHE A 39 23.27 5.38 6.18
C PHE A 39 23.12 6.06 4.82
N LEU A 40 23.41 7.36 4.77
CA LEU A 40 23.66 8.05 3.51
C LEU A 40 25.09 7.78 3.07
N LEU A 41 25.26 7.22 1.88
CA LEU A 41 26.54 6.93 1.26
C LEU A 41 26.83 7.95 0.16
N HIS A 42 28.05 8.46 0.14
CA HIS A 42 28.63 9.15 -1.02
C HIS A 42 29.71 8.27 -1.62
N THR A 43 29.57 8.01 -2.91
CA THR A 43 30.49 7.16 -3.68
C THR A 43 30.98 7.90 -4.92
N SER A 44 31.97 7.34 -5.60
CA SER A 44 32.46 7.87 -6.88
C SER A 44 31.40 7.88 -8.00
N SER A 45 30.35 7.05 -7.93
CA SER A 45 29.28 7.03 -8.94
C SER A 45 28.01 7.80 -8.54
N GLY A 46 27.87 8.19 -7.27
CA GLY A 46 26.70 8.93 -6.81
C GLY A 46 26.40 8.76 -5.32
N SER A 47 25.19 9.18 -4.93
CA SER A 47 24.68 9.06 -3.57
C SER A 47 23.68 7.93 -3.46
N TYR A 48 23.78 7.15 -2.37
CA TYR A 48 22.95 5.98 -2.11
C TYR A 48 22.49 5.95 -0.66
N ILE A 49 21.42 5.21 -0.37
CA ILE A 49 20.99 4.89 0.99
C ILE A 49 21.28 3.42 1.24
N LEU A 50 22.00 3.13 2.32
CA LEU A 50 22.18 1.78 2.84
C LEU A 50 21.28 1.61 4.05
N THR A 51 20.41 0.60 4.02
CA THR A 51 19.55 0.22 5.14
C THR A 51 19.98 -1.14 5.67
N LEU A 52 20.35 -1.19 6.95
CA LEU A 52 20.56 -2.43 7.69
C LEU A 52 19.27 -2.76 8.45
N TYR A 53 18.66 -3.90 8.10
CA TYR A 53 17.50 -4.44 8.80
C TYR A 53 17.96 -5.12 10.09
N GLU A 54 17.71 -4.48 11.24
CA GLU A 54 18.25 -4.90 12.55
C GLU A 54 17.58 -6.18 13.08
N LYS A 55 16.26 -6.11 13.30
CA LYS A 55 15.42 -7.21 13.81
C LYS A 55 14.00 -7.05 13.24
N ARG A 56 13.28 -8.17 13.05
CA ARG A 56 11.86 -8.31 12.63
C ARG A 56 11.58 -8.56 11.14
N VAL A 57 12.57 -8.51 10.25
CA VAL A 57 12.37 -8.92 8.85
C VAL A 57 13.13 -10.21 8.60
N GLU A 58 12.42 -11.30 8.31
CA GLU A 58 13.07 -12.52 7.86
C GLU A 58 13.63 -12.28 6.45
N LYS A 59 14.84 -12.78 6.17
CA LYS A 59 15.48 -12.59 4.85
C LYS A 59 14.58 -13.07 3.70
N ALA A 60 13.75 -14.08 3.96
CA ALA A 60 12.78 -14.62 3.01
C ALA A 60 11.66 -13.64 2.64
N ASP A 61 11.39 -12.63 3.47
CA ASP A 61 10.34 -11.63 3.24
C ASP A 61 10.84 -10.41 2.45
N LEU A 62 12.16 -10.20 2.35
CA LEU A 62 12.74 -9.05 1.64
C LEU A 62 12.28 -8.94 0.17
N PRO A 63 12.24 -10.03 -0.63
CA PRO A 63 11.74 -9.95 -2.00
C PRO A 63 10.30 -9.44 -2.08
N PHE A 64 9.46 -9.77 -1.10
CA PHE A 64 8.08 -9.28 -1.03
C PHE A 64 8.04 -7.77 -0.75
N PHE A 65 8.78 -7.28 0.25
CA PHE A 65 8.78 -5.85 0.58
C PHE A 65 9.36 -4.98 -0.55
N LEU A 66 10.48 -5.42 -1.15
CA LEU A 66 11.09 -4.72 -2.28
C LEU A 66 10.16 -4.71 -3.49
N GLY A 67 9.53 -5.85 -3.79
CA GLY A 67 8.55 -5.95 -4.88
C GLY A 67 7.36 -5.00 -4.72
N LEU A 68 6.89 -4.75 -3.49
CA LEU A 68 5.86 -3.74 -3.24
C LEU A 68 6.35 -2.30 -3.45
N MET A 69 7.61 -2.01 -3.15
CA MET A 69 8.18 -0.67 -3.31
C MET A 69 8.38 -0.29 -4.79
N ASP A 70 8.59 -1.29 -5.65
CA ASP A 70 8.82 -1.15 -7.08
C ASP A 70 7.54 -1.05 -7.94
N LEU A 71 6.35 -1.24 -7.33
CA LEU A 71 5.09 -1.12 -8.07
C LEU A 71 4.88 0.33 -8.57
N PRO A 72 4.18 0.51 -9.71
CA PRO A 72 3.88 1.83 -10.26
C PRO A 72 3.13 2.75 -9.28
N LYS A 73 3.59 4.01 -9.18
CA LYS A 73 3.06 5.05 -8.29
C LYS A 73 2.65 6.30 -9.06
N GLY A 74 1.75 7.06 -8.44
CA GLY A 74 1.42 8.43 -8.80
C GLY A 74 0.22 8.92 -8.01
N ILE A 75 -0.46 9.95 -8.50
CA ILE A 75 -1.63 10.48 -7.80
C ILE A 75 -2.79 9.50 -7.82
N ILE A 76 -3.27 9.14 -6.63
CA ILE A 76 -4.45 8.31 -6.40
C ILE A 76 -5.53 9.09 -5.64
N HIS A 77 -6.78 8.61 -5.67
CA HIS A 77 -7.87 9.20 -4.88
C HIS A 77 -7.84 8.72 -3.42
N ALA A 78 -7.47 7.45 -3.19
CA ALA A 78 -7.37 6.77 -1.89
C ALA A 78 -8.69 6.66 -1.07
N ASP A 79 -9.81 7.11 -1.63
CA ASP A 79 -11.11 7.17 -0.95
C ASP A 79 -12.31 7.19 -1.91
N LEU A 80 -12.19 6.50 -3.06
CA LEU A 80 -13.20 6.56 -4.12
C LEU A 80 -14.39 5.61 -3.84
N PHE A 81 -15.20 5.96 -2.85
CA PHE A 81 -16.43 5.24 -2.50
C PHE A 81 -17.63 5.61 -3.39
N PRO A 82 -18.72 4.82 -3.40
CA PRO A 82 -19.93 5.14 -4.17
C PRO A 82 -20.54 6.52 -3.88
N ASP A 83 -20.42 7.04 -2.67
CA ASP A 83 -20.86 8.39 -2.27
C ASP A 83 -20.01 9.50 -2.90
N ASN A 84 -18.80 9.20 -3.39
CA ASN A 84 -17.87 10.14 -4.02
C ASN A 84 -17.91 10.10 -5.57
N VAL A 85 -18.87 9.37 -6.16
CA VAL A 85 -18.99 9.23 -7.62
C VAL A 85 -20.42 9.53 -8.08
N PHE A 86 -20.55 10.46 -9.03
CA PHE A 86 -21.83 10.85 -9.59
C PHE A 86 -22.12 10.19 -10.93
N PHE A 87 -23.39 9.79 -11.12
CA PHE A 87 -23.91 9.25 -12.36
C PHE A 87 -25.09 10.06 -12.88
N LEU A 88 -25.14 10.26 -14.20
CA LEU A 88 -26.32 10.73 -14.92
C LEU A 88 -26.90 9.54 -15.70
N GLY A 89 -27.92 8.91 -15.13
CA GLY A 89 -28.38 7.59 -15.58
C GLY A 89 -27.28 6.55 -15.35
N GLU A 90 -26.85 5.88 -16.42
CA GLU A 90 -25.79 4.87 -16.38
C GLU A 90 -24.38 5.43 -16.66
N LYS A 91 -24.26 6.74 -16.96
CA LYS A 91 -22.99 7.36 -17.30
C LYS A 91 -22.35 8.04 -16.09
N LEU A 92 -21.10 7.68 -15.81
CA LEU A 92 -20.27 8.41 -14.85
C LEU A 92 -20.13 9.86 -15.30
N SER A 93 -20.37 10.80 -14.39
CA SER A 93 -20.47 12.23 -14.67
C SER A 93 -19.53 13.10 -13.84
N GLY A 94 -19.02 12.58 -12.72
CA GLY A 94 -18.05 13.30 -11.89
C GLY A 94 -17.50 12.46 -10.75
N LEU A 95 -16.29 12.79 -10.34
CA LEU A 95 -15.64 12.31 -9.12
C LEU A 95 -15.44 13.52 -8.21
N ILE A 96 -15.64 13.36 -6.91
CA ILE A 96 -15.50 14.42 -5.91
C ILE A 96 -14.73 13.93 -4.69
N ASP A 97 -14.45 14.83 -3.74
CA ASP A 97 -13.87 14.51 -2.43
C ASP A 97 -12.41 14.00 -2.48
N PHE A 98 -11.53 14.81 -3.05
CA PHE A 98 -10.10 14.51 -3.22
C PHE A 98 -9.25 14.82 -1.97
N TYR A 99 -9.81 15.01 -0.78
CA TYR A 99 -9.02 15.41 0.40
C TYR A 99 -8.03 14.34 0.86
N PHE A 100 -8.28 13.07 0.52
CA PHE A 100 -7.36 11.96 0.78
C PHE A 100 -6.42 11.65 -0.40
N ALA A 101 -6.52 12.39 -1.50
CA ALA A 101 -5.66 12.16 -2.65
C ALA A 101 -4.18 12.36 -2.29
N CYS A 102 -3.35 11.43 -2.73
CA CYS A 102 -1.92 11.40 -2.40
C CYS A 102 -1.11 10.73 -3.52
N ASP A 103 0.21 10.86 -3.46
CA ASP A 103 1.13 10.06 -4.27
C ASP A 103 1.31 8.69 -3.62
N ASP A 104 0.83 7.63 -4.28
CA ASP A 104 0.92 6.26 -3.78
C ASP A 104 0.76 5.23 -4.94
N LEU A 105 0.71 3.93 -4.62
CA LEU A 105 0.58 2.85 -5.60
C LEU A 105 -0.76 2.92 -6.33
N TYR A 106 -0.76 2.92 -7.67
CA TYR A 106 -2.02 2.90 -8.44
C TYR A 106 -2.88 1.67 -8.12
N ALA A 107 -2.25 0.51 -7.94
CA ALA A 107 -2.94 -0.72 -7.57
C ALA A 107 -3.55 -0.68 -6.16
N TYR A 108 -3.06 0.19 -5.27
CA TYR A 108 -3.66 0.39 -3.94
C TYR A 108 -5.02 1.09 -4.06
N ASP A 109 -5.16 2.06 -4.98
CA ASP A 109 -6.44 2.73 -5.21
C ASP A 109 -7.48 1.79 -5.83
N VAL A 110 -7.04 0.89 -6.71
CA VAL A 110 -7.89 -0.22 -7.24
C VAL A 110 -8.33 -1.13 -6.09
N ALA A 111 -7.42 -1.48 -5.18
CA ALA A 111 -7.73 -2.30 -4.01
C ALA A 111 -8.70 -1.61 -3.03
N THR A 112 -8.62 -0.28 -2.92
CA THR A 112 -9.61 0.55 -2.21
C THR A 112 -10.97 0.49 -2.90
N CYS A 113 -11.03 0.58 -4.23
CA CYS A 113 -12.27 0.44 -4.99
C CYS A 113 -12.87 -0.97 -4.84
N LEU A 114 -12.06 -2.04 -4.83
CA LEU A 114 -12.55 -3.40 -4.56
C LEU A 114 -13.23 -3.49 -3.18
N ASN A 115 -12.64 -2.87 -2.16
CA ASN A 115 -13.25 -2.79 -0.83
C ASN A 115 -14.55 -1.99 -0.83
N ALA A 116 -14.59 -0.86 -1.54
CA ALA A 116 -15.69 0.08 -1.52
C ALA A 116 -16.92 -0.38 -2.34
N TRP A 117 -16.69 -0.98 -3.51
CA TRP A 117 -17.73 -1.25 -4.51
C TRP A 117 -18.16 -2.71 -4.59
N CYS A 118 -17.26 -3.65 -4.30
CA CYS A 118 -17.45 -5.05 -4.67
C CYS A 118 -17.97 -5.94 -3.53
N PHE A 119 -18.42 -5.35 -2.42
CA PHE A 119 -19.07 -6.09 -1.33
C PHE A 119 -20.55 -5.74 -1.25
N GLU A 120 -21.38 -6.74 -0.97
CA GLU A 120 -22.80 -6.55 -0.66
C GLU A 120 -23.00 -6.07 0.79
N LYS A 121 -24.23 -5.67 1.12
CA LYS A 121 -24.59 -5.20 2.47
C LYS A 121 -24.38 -6.25 3.56
N ASP A 122 -24.40 -7.54 3.21
CA ASP A 122 -24.12 -8.66 4.11
C ASP A 122 -22.62 -9.01 4.20
N PHE A 123 -21.76 -8.22 3.54
CA PHE A 123 -20.31 -8.39 3.44
C PHE A 123 -19.85 -9.59 2.62
N SER A 124 -20.73 -10.20 1.82
CA SER A 124 -20.31 -11.13 0.77
C SER A 124 -19.62 -10.37 -0.36
N PHE A 125 -18.56 -10.95 -0.94
CA PHE A 125 -17.90 -10.38 -2.11
C PHE A 125 -18.70 -10.70 -3.38
N ASN A 126 -19.01 -9.68 -4.16
CA ASN A 126 -19.71 -9.80 -5.43
C ASN A 126 -18.69 -9.93 -6.57
N LEU A 127 -18.49 -11.17 -7.04
CA LEU A 127 -17.56 -11.49 -8.12
C LEU A 127 -17.89 -10.76 -9.43
N THR A 128 -19.18 -10.54 -9.74
CA THR A 128 -19.60 -9.81 -10.94
C THR A 128 -19.15 -8.35 -10.89
N LYS A 129 -19.30 -7.69 -9.74
CA LYS A 129 -18.80 -6.33 -9.53
C LYS A 129 -17.28 -6.26 -9.57
N GLY A 130 -16.60 -7.22 -8.93
CA GLY A 130 -15.13 -7.33 -8.96
C GLY A 130 -14.59 -7.45 -10.39
N LYS A 131 -15.16 -8.38 -11.18
CA LYS A 131 -14.83 -8.55 -12.59
C LYS A 131 -15.09 -7.29 -13.40
N ALA A 132 -16.23 -6.64 -13.23
CA ALA A 132 -16.57 -5.41 -13.97
C ALA A 132 -15.62 -4.26 -13.64
N LEU A 133 -15.31 -4.05 -12.34
CA LEU A 133 -14.36 -3.03 -11.89
C LEU A 133 -12.97 -3.25 -12.49
N LEU A 134 -12.44 -4.47 -12.36
CA LEU A 134 -11.09 -4.81 -12.83
C LEU A 134 -11.00 -4.77 -14.35
N ALA A 135 -11.99 -5.31 -15.08
CA ALA A 135 -12.02 -5.23 -16.53
C ALA A 135 -12.12 -3.77 -17.01
N GLY A 136 -12.93 -2.95 -16.34
CA GLY A 136 -13.03 -1.51 -16.63
C GLY A 136 -11.69 -0.80 -16.45
N TYR A 137 -11.01 -1.04 -15.33
CA TYR A 137 -9.68 -0.47 -15.08
C TYR A 137 -8.66 -0.92 -16.14
N GLN A 138 -8.57 -2.23 -16.40
CA GLN A 138 -7.62 -2.80 -17.37
C GLN A 138 -7.86 -2.35 -18.81
N SER A 139 -9.09 -1.97 -19.16
CA SER A 139 -9.40 -1.44 -20.50
C SER A 139 -8.73 -0.09 -20.80
N VAL A 140 -8.31 0.64 -19.76
CA VAL A 140 -7.64 1.95 -19.87
C VAL A 140 -6.17 1.85 -19.46
N ARG A 141 -5.90 1.21 -18.31
CA ARG A 141 -4.55 0.98 -17.79
C ARG A 141 -4.40 -0.50 -17.41
N PRO A 142 -3.73 -1.31 -18.25
CA PRO A 142 -3.43 -2.70 -17.90
C PRO A 142 -2.63 -2.79 -16.60
N LEU A 143 -3.02 -3.72 -15.71
CA LEU A 143 -2.26 -4.01 -14.50
C LEU A 143 -1.11 -4.94 -14.84
N SER A 144 0.10 -4.60 -14.42
CA SER A 144 1.25 -5.51 -14.54
C SER A 144 1.06 -6.76 -13.68
N ASP A 145 1.73 -7.86 -14.03
CA ASP A 145 1.66 -9.12 -13.26
C ASP A 145 2.02 -8.92 -11.77
N GLN A 146 2.95 -7.99 -11.50
CA GLN A 146 3.34 -7.61 -10.13
C GLN A 146 2.20 -6.90 -9.39
N GLU A 147 1.53 -5.93 -10.03
CA GLU A 147 0.36 -5.26 -9.44
C GLU A 147 -0.78 -6.25 -9.19
N GLN A 148 -1.06 -7.14 -10.16
CA GLN A 148 -2.08 -8.16 -10.02
C GLN A 148 -1.79 -9.07 -8.83
N THR A 149 -0.56 -9.60 -8.75
CA THR A 149 -0.11 -10.46 -7.64
C THR A 149 -0.19 -9.75 -6.29
N ALA A 150 0.04 -8.44 -6.24
CA ALA A 150 -0.03 -7.64 -5.03
C ALA A 150 -1.47 -7.29 -4.58
N LEU A 151 -2.47 -7.35 -5.47
CA LEU A 151 -3.85 -6.95 -5.15
C LEU A 151 -4.40 -7.52 -3.84
N PRO A 152 -4.24 -8.82 -3.51
CA PRO A 152 -4.75 -9.35 -2.24
C PRO A 152 -4.14 -8.68 -1.01
N VAL A 153 -2.83 -8.39 -1.02
CA VAL A 153 -2.19 -7.73 0.13
C VAL A 153 -2.53 -6.25 0.21
N LEU A 154 -2.64 -5.57 -0.93
CA LEU A 154 -3.08 -4.18 -0.99
C LEU A 154 -4.54 -4.04 -0.52
N ALA A 155 -5.42 -4.97 -0.90
CA ALA A 155 -6.82 -4.98 -0.45
C ALA A 155 -6.94 -5.22 1.05
N ARG A 156 -6.06 -6.07 1.63
CA ARG A 156 -5.95 -6.22 3.09
C ARG A 156 -5.48 -4.92 3.75
N GLY A 157 -4.47 -4.26 3.18
CA GLY A 157 -3.95 -2.98 3.68
C GLY A 157 -4.99 -1.86 3.65
N SER A 158 -5.73 -1.74 2.54
CA SER A 158 -6.86 -0.80 2.42
C SER A 158 -7.97 -1.11 3.43
N ALA A 159 -8.39 -2.38 3.55
CA ALA A 159 -9.36 -2.78 4.56
C ALA A 159 -8.91 -2.45 6.00
N LEU A 160 -7.63 -2.65 6.30
CA LEU A 160 -7.03 -2.32 7.59
C LEU A 160 -7.05 -0.81 7.84
N ARG A 161 -6.68 0.02 6.84
CA ARG A 161 -6.74 1.49 6.93
C ARG A 161 -8.13 1.94 7.37
N PHE A 162 -9.18 1.51 6.66
CA PHE A 162 -10.55 1.91 6.96
C PHE A 162 -11.07 1.36 8.28
N MET A 163 -10.67 0.14 8.66
CA MET A 163 -10.99 -0.41 9.97
C MET A 163 -10.39 0.46 11.08
N LEU A 164 -9.13 0.87 10.96
CA LEU A 164 -8.42 1.64 11.97
C LEU A 164 -8.96 3.06 12.11
N THR A 165 -9.23 3.74 11.00
CA THR A 165 -9.81 5.10 11.05
C THR A 165 -11.21 5.08 11.65
N ARG A 166 -12.05 4.13 11.25
CA ARG A 166 -13.38 3.94 11.87
C ARG A 166 -13.30 3.57 13.34
N LEU A 167 -12.34 2.73 13.73
CA LEU A 167 -12.15 2.37 15.13
C LEU A 167 -11.72 3.59 15.95
N TYR A 168 -10.83 4.41 15.41
CA TYR A 168 -10.44 5.66 16.05
C TYR A 168 -11.64 6.58 16.24
N ASP A 169 -12.43 6.83 15.19
CA ASP A 169 -13.64 7.66 15.27
C ASP A 169 -14.66 7.07 16.25
N TRP A 170 -14.84 5.75 16.24
CA TRP A 170 -15.75 5.05 17.14
C TRP A 170 -15.41 5.28 18.61
N LEU A 171 -14.12 5.32 18.94
CA LEU A 171 -13.59 5.49 20.29
C LEU A 171 -13.47 6.96 20.72
N THR A 172 -13.30 7.89 19.78
CA THR A 172 -12.97 9.29 20.09
C THR A 172 -14.11 10.27 19.86
N VAL A 173 -15.03 9.99 18.93
CA VAL A 173 -16.20 10.85 18.68
C VAL A 173 -17.19 10.69 19.84
N PRO A 174 -17.62 11.78 20.49
CA PRO A 174 -18.63 11.72 21.55
C PRO A 174 -19.99 11.23 21.01
N ASP A 175 -20.75 10.55 21.87
CA ASP A 175 -22.13 10.20 21.53
C ASP A 175 -23.01 11.46 21.40
N GLY A 176 -23.85 11.50 20.36
CA GLY A 176 -24.65 12.69 20.02
C GLY A 176 -23.95 13.73 19.14
N GLY A 177 -22.72 13.46 18.67
CA GLY A 177 -22.07 14.27 17.64
C GLY A 177 -22.78 14.23 16.28
N LEU A 178 -22.53 15.23 15.43
CA LEU A 178 -23.08 15.30 14.07
C LEU A 178 -22.48 14.26 13.10
N VAL A 179 -21.34 13.66 13.47
CA VAL A 179 -20.64 12.66 12.66
C VAL A 179 -21.20 11.27 12.96
N MET A 180 -21.73 10.61 11.94
CA MET A 180 -22.22 9.24 12.05
C MET A 180 -21.05 8.27 12.26
N LYS A 181 -21.01 7.60 13.41
CA LYS A 181 -20.05 6.52 13.67
C LYS A 181 -20.34 5.34 12.75
N ARG A 182 -19.35 4.93 11.95
CA ARG A 182 -19.42 3.72 11.11
C ARG A 182 -18.81 2.53 11.85
N ASP A 183 -19.46 1.37 11.80
CA ASP A 183 -18.97 0.17 12.49
C ASP A 183 -17.60 -0.26 11.90
N PRO A 184 -16.52 -0.34 12.72
CA PRO A 184 -15.22 -0.79 12.26
C PRO A 184 -15.17 -2.29 11.92
N THR A 185 -16.09 -3.10 12.48
CA THR A 185 -16.11 -4.56 12.29
C THR A 185 -16.50 -4.97 10.87
N GLU A 186 -17.12 -4.08 10.10
CA GLU A 186 -17.41 -4.27 8.67
C GLU A 186 -16.14 -4.64 7.89
N TYR A 187 -15.05 -3.93 8.17
CA TYR A 187 -13.78 -4.14 7.49
C TYR A 187 -13.01 -5.36 8.01
N ILE A 188 -13.31 -5.86 9.20
CA ILE A 188 -12.77 -7.14 9.68
C ILE A 188 -13.26 -8.28 8.79
N ARG A 189 -14.54 -8.26 8.37
CA ARG A 189 -15.11 -9.28 7.48
C ARG A 189 -14.48 -9.23 6.09
N ARG A 190 -14.36 -8.03 5.50
CA ARG A 190 -13.68 -7.83 4.21
C ARG A 190 -12.23 -8.28 4.25
N MET A 191 -11.51 -7.93 5.32
CA MET A 191 -10.12 -8.35 5.52
C MET A 191 -9.98 -9.88 5.63
N ARG A 192 -10.91 -10.57 6.30
CA ARG A 192 -10.93 -12.04 6.35
C ARG A 192 -11.12 -12.65 4.96
N PHE A 193 -11.99 -12.07 4.14
CA PHE A 193 -12.14 -12.48 2.75
C PHE A 193 -10.83 -12.31 1.98
N HIS A 194 -10.23 -11.11 2.00
CA HIS A 194 -8.97 -10.84 1.28
C HIS A 194 -7.79 -11.72 1.74
N ARG A 195 -7.80 -12.19 3.00
CA ARG A 195 -6.81 -13.16 3.50
C ARG A 195 -6.99 -14.57 2.94
N ALA A 196 -8.19 -14.94 2.52
CA ALA A 196 -8.48 -16.24 1.94
C ALA A 196 -8.14 -16.31 0.45
N ILE A 197 -8.07 -15.16 -0.22
CA ILE A 197 -7.72 -15.04 -1.64
C ILE A 197 -6.27 -15.45 -1.89
N LYS A 198 -6.07 -16.39 -2.80
CA LYS A 198 -4.75 -16.91 -3.21
C LYS A 198 -4.37 -16.47 -4.61
N SER A 199 -5.36 -16.14 -5.44
CA SER A 199 -5.15 -15.68 -6.81
C SER A 199 -5.99 -14.43 -7.11
N PRO A 200 -5.48 -13.47 -7.90
CA PRO A 200 -6.26 -12.33 -8.38
C PRO A 200 -7.50 -12.73 -9.18
N SER A 201 -7.51 -13.94 -9.76
CA SER A 201 -8.67 -14.48 -10.48
C SER A 201 -9.91 -14.65 -9.60
N GLU A 202 -9.73 -14.84 -8.29
CA GLU A 202 -10.83 -14.94 -7.32
C GLU A 202 -11.51 -13.57 -7.08
N TYR A 203 -10.88 -12.45 -7.49
CA TYR A 203 -11.54 -11.14 -7.57
C TYR A 203 -12.29 -10.92 -8.90
N GLY A 204 -12.16 -11.84 -9.85
CA GLY A 204 -12.74 -11.73 -11.20
C GLY A 204 -11.76 -11.21 -12.27
N LEU A 205 -10.47 -11.17 -11.96
CA LEU A 205 -9.42 -10.88 -12.95
C LEU A 205 -9.27 -12.09 -13.89
N ALA A 206 -9.29 -11.85 -15.21
CA ALA A 206 -9.15 -12.90 -16.22
C ALA A 206 -7.68 -13.15 -16.58
#